data_AF-A0A9W7WLC6-F1
#
_entry.id   AF-A0A9W7WLC6-F1
#
_cell.length_a   1.000
_cell.length_b   1.000
_cell.length_c   1.000
_cell.angle_alpha   90.00
_cell.angle_beta   90.00
_cell.angle_gamma   90.00
#
_symmetry.space_group_name_H-M   'P 1'
#
loop_
_entity.id
_entity.type
_entity.pdbx_description
1 polymer ?
#
loop_
_entity_poly.entity_id
_entity_poly.type
_entity_poly.pdbx_seq_one_letter_code
_entity_poly.pdbx_strand_id
1 'polypeptide(L)'
;PTEAENVCCQEIEKVRTRILQAPTSLQCMTEHPGLNLPERFRYLAYRSFASWCWGYLGRHVRVVIPACVVQRIRQEFPDAGGNYVGFRPPLD
;
A
#
# COMPACT_ATOMS: atom_id res chain seq x y z
N PRO A 1 4.27 -9.72 -8.20
CA PRO A 1 3.05 -9.44 -7.40
C PRO A 1 2.12 -10.63 -7.60
N THR A 2 1.46 -11.12 -6.56
CA THR A 2 0.39 -12.13 -6.73
C THR A 2 -0.86 -11.47 -7.34
N GLU A 3 -1.75 -12.21 -8.01
CA GLU A 3 -2.98 -11.64 -8.65
C GLU A 3 -3.78 -10.73 -7.71
N ALA A 4 -3.87 -11.07 -6.42
CA ALA A 4 -4.55 -10.26 -5.42
C ALA A 4 -3.92 -8.87 -5.15
N GLU A 5 -2.69 -8.62 -5.60
CA GLU A 5 -1.99 -7.33 -5.46
C GLU A 5 -2.10 -6.44 -6.71
N ASN A 6 -2.68 -6.93 -7.82
CA ASN A 6 -2.78 -6.21 -9.09
C ASN A 6 -3.98 -5.23 -9.14
N VAL A 7 -4.22 -4.48 -8.06
CA VAL A 7 -5.31 -3.50 -7.98
C VAL A 7 -4.76 -2.09 -8.18
N CYS A 8 -5.42 -1.28 -9.01
CA CYS A 8 -5.04 0.13 -9.21
C CYS A 8 -5.36 0.98 -7.97
N CYS A 9 -4.52 1.97 -7.66
CA CYS A 9 -4.78 2.91 -6.57
C CYS A 9 -6.04 3.76 -6.75
N GLN A 10 -6.55 3.88 -7.98
CA GLN A 10 -7.80 4.58 -8.29
C GLN A 10 -9.05 3.72 -8.08
N GLU A 11 -8.90 2.38 -8.05
CA GLU A 11 -10.01 1.43 -7.87
C GLU A 11 -10.33 1.20 -6.39
N ILE A 12 -9.40 1.49 -5.49
CA ILE A 12 -9.60 1.37 -4.06
C ILE A 12 -10.14 2.69 -3.53
N GLU A 13 -11.42 2.73 -3.18
CA GLU A 13 -12.12 3.95 -2.77
C GLU A 13 -11.37 4.75 -1.70
N LYS A 14 -10.90 4.09 -0.63
CA LYS A 14 -10.14 4.73 0.45
C LYS A 14 -8.82 5.35 -0.01
N VAL A 15 -8.14 4.72 -0.97
CA VAL A 15 -6.89 5.23 -1.55
C VAL A 15 -7.21 6.41 -2.47
N ARG A 16 -8.23 6.30 -3.31
CA ARG A 16 -8.71 7.38 -4.16
C ARG A 16 -9.12 8.61 -3.36
N THR A 17 -9.77 8.44 -2.21
CA THR A 17 -10.10 9.55 -1.31
C THR A 17 -8.84 10.31 -0.88
N ARG A 18 -7.74 9.61 -0.57
CA ARG A 18 -6.47 10.26 -0.22
C ARG A 18 -5.87 11.01 -1.40
N ILE A 19 -5.90 10.43 -2.59
CA ILE A 19 -5.45 11.09 -3.83
C ILE A 19 -6.19 12.42 -4.03
N LEU A 20 -7.51 12.45 -3.85
CA LEU A 20 -8.34 13.64 -4.01
C LEU A 20 -8.15 14.70 -2.90
N GLN A 21 -7.58 14.32 -1.76
CA GLN A 21 -7.25 15.24 -0.66
C GLN A 21 -5.93 15.99 -0.89
N ALA A 22 -5.18 15.64 -1.92
CA ALA A 22 -3.96 16.35 -2.26
C ALA A 22 -4.24 17.79 -2.72
N PRO A 23 -3.33 18.74 -2.44
CA PRO A 23 -3.44 20.11 -2.94
C PRO A 23 -3.29 20.22 -4.47
N THR A 24 -2.79 19.17 -5.12
CA THR A 24 -2.57 19.07 -6.56
C THR A 24 -3.34 17.88 -7.13
N SER A 25 -3.71 17.95 -8.42
CA SER A 25 -4.30 16.82 -9.11
C SER A 25 -3.23 15.76 -9.37
N LEU A 26 -3.33 14.62 -8.68
CA LEU A 26 -2.39 13.52 -8.79
C LEU A 26 -2.97 12.38 -9.62
N GLN A 27 -2.14 11.78 -10.48
CA GLN A 27 -2.53 10.63 -11.29
C GLN A 27 -2.37 9.32 -10.52
N CYS A 28 -1.38 9.24 -9.63
CA CYS A 28 -1.11 8.08 -8.80
C CYS A 28 -0.91 8.41 -7.31
N MET A 29 -1.29 7.48 -6.43
CA MET A 29 -1.03 7.57 -4.99
C MET A 29 0.46 7.70 -4.65
N THR A 30 1.35 7.18 -5.50
CA THR A 30 2.81 7.25 -5.29
C THR A 30 3.37 8.66 -5.38
N GLU A 31 2.62 9.60 -5.97
CA GLU A 31 2.99 11.02 -6.09
C GLU A 31 2.49 11.85 -4.90
N HIS A 32 1.69 11.26 -4.01
CA HIS A 32 1.07 12.01 -2.92
C HIS A 32 2.11 12.41 -1.87
N PRO A 33 2.23 13.70 -1.49
CA PRO A 33 3.25 14.17 -0.54
C PRO A 33 3.09 13.54 0.87
N GLY A 34 1.87 13.17 1.23
CA GLY A 34 1.56 12.42 2.45
C GLY A 34 1.95 10.93 2.44
N LEU A 35 2.43 10.37 1.32
CA LEU A 35 2.91 8.99 1.29
C LEU A 35 4.24 8.88 2.04
N ASN A 36 4.18 8.51 3.31
CA ASN A 36 5.35 8.27 4.14
C ASN A 36 5.64 6.77 4.26
N LEU A 37 6.83 6.34 3.83
CA LEU A 37 7.32 4.96 3.95
C LEU A 37 8.40 4.92 5.03
N PRO A 38 8.05 4.66 6.31
CA PRO A 38 9.02 4.73 7.42
C PRO A 38 10.15 3.72 7.24
N GLU A 39 11.36 4.15 7.56
CA GLU A 39 12.59 3.40 7.28
C GLU A 39 12.75 2.12 8.11
N ARG A 40 13.51 1.19 7.52
CA ARG A 40 14.02 -0.10 8.01
C ARG A 40 13.21 -1.35 7.73
N PHE A 41 11.89 -1.29 7.47
CA PHE A 41 11.13 -2.52 7.21
C PHE A 41 9.97 -2.36 6.22
N ARG A 42 9.99 -3.13 5.12
CA ARG A 42 8.86 -3.28 4.16
C ARG A 42 7.52 -3.49 4.86
N TYR A 43 7.52 -4.32 5.90
CA TYR A 43 6.32 -4.64 6.68
C TYR A 43 5.73 -3.40 7.37
N LEU A 44 6.56 -2.51 7.91
CA LEU A 44 6.09 -1.26 8.51
C LEU A 44 5.55 -0.32 7.43
N ALA A 45 6.22 -0.22 6.27
CA ALA A 45 5.72 0.57 5.15
C ALA A 45 4.32 0.14 4.69
N TYR A 46 4.06 -1.16 4.55
CA TYR A 46 2.73 -1.69 4.23
C TYR A 46 1.69 -1.33 5.30
N ARG A 47 2.05 -1.48 6.58
CA ARG A 47 1.13 -1.18 7.70
C ARG A 47 0.83 0.31 7.83
N SER A 48 1.84 1.15 7.67
CA SER A 48 1.69 2.61 7.74
C SER A 48 0.78 3.10 6.61
N PHE A 49 0.96 2.59 5.40
CA PHE A 49 0.08 2.90 4.28
C PHE A 49 -1.38 2.49 4.54
N ALA A 50 -1.59 1.25 4.99
CA ALA A 50 -2.92 0.75 5.33
C ALA A 50 -3.56 1.56 6.48
N SER A 51 -2.79 1.89 7.52
CA SER A 51 -3.28 2.72 8.62
C SER A 51 -3.61 4.14 8.15
N TRP A 52 -2.89 4.69 7.18
CA TRP A 52 -3.15 6.02 6.67
C TRP A 52 -4.45 6.08 5.85
N CYS A 53 -4.72 5.08 5.00
CA CYS A 53 -5.92 5.08 4.16
C CYS A 53 -7.19 4.63 4.93
N TRP A 54 -7.08 3.68 5.85
CA TRP A 54 -8.25 3.08 6.52
C TRP A 54 -8.36 3.42 8.02
N GLY A 55 -7.33 3.96 8.66
CA GLY A 55 -7.28 4.11 10.11
C GLY A 55 -7.06 2.78 10.82
N TYR A 56 -7.71 2.58 11.97
CA TYR A 56 -7.60 1.35 12.74
C TYR A 56 -8.49 0.24 12.15
N LEU A 57 -7.86 -0.84 11.66
CA LEU A 57 -8.52 -1.99 11.03
C LEU A 57 -8.77 -3.18 11.97
N GLY A 58 -8.15 -3.23 13.16
CA GLY A 58 -8.23 -4.41 14.04
C GLY A 58 -7.34 -5.59 13.59
N ARG A 59 -7.36 -6.69 14.35
CA ARG A 59 -6.38 -7.79 14.21
C ARG A 59 -6.62 -8.71 13.01
N HIS A 60 -7.88 -8.89 12.60
CA HIS A 60 -8.29 -9.86 11.59
C HIS A 60 -8.66 -9.24 10.23
N VAL A 61 -8.78 -7.92 10.14
CA VAL A 61 -9.06 -7.27 8.86
C VAL A 61 -7.76 -7.12 8.08
N ARG A 62 -7.78 -7.62 6.85
CA ARG A 62 -6.70 -7.46 5.87
C ARG A 62 -7.27 -6.66 4.70
N VAL A 63 -6.54 -5.63 4.27
CA VAL A 63 -6.92 -4.80 3.13
C VAL A 63 -5.90 -4.98 2.01
N VAL A 64 -6.37 -4.88 0.78
CA VAL A 64 -5.51 -4.92 -0.41
C VAL A 64 -4.79 -3.57 -0.54
N ILE A 65 -3.47 -3.63 -0.72
CA ILE A 65 -2.63 -2.47 -1.04
C ILE A 65 -2.48 -2.43 -2.56
N PRO A 66 -2.63 -1.27 -3.22
CA PRO A 66 -2.58 -1.20 -4.67
C PRO A 66 -1.18 -1.49 -5.22
N ALA A 67 -1.14 -2.01 -6.44
CA ALA A 67 0.08 -2.48 -7.10
C ALA A 67 1.18 -1.42 -7.15
N CYS A 68 0.83 -0.18 -7.48
CA CYS A 68 1.79 0.92 -7.57
C CYS A 68 2.51 1.20 -6.23
N VAL A 69 1.79 1.11 -5.11
CA VAL A 69 2.36 1.31 -3.77
C VAL A 69 3.21 0.11 -3.38
N VAL A 70 2.76 -1.11 -3.67
CA VAL A 70 3.55 -2.32 -3.45
C VAL A 70 4.88 -2.27 -4.22
N GLN A 71 4.84 -1.89 -5.50
CA GLN A 71 6.04 -1.73 -6.31
C GLN A 71 6.98 -0.66 -5.75
N ARG A 72 6.44 0.50 -5.35
CA ARG A 72 7.22 1.57 -4.73
C ARG A 72 7.92 1.11 -3.45
N ILE A 73 7.21 0.40 -2.56
CA ILE A 73 7.77 -0.14 -1.32
C ILE A 73 8.89 -1.16 -1.60
N ARG A 74 8.73 -2.01 -2.63
CA ARG A 74 9.75 -3.01 -3.02
C ARG A 74 10.97 -2.37 -3.66
N GLN A 75 10.81 -1.25 -4.38
CA GLN A 75 11.92 -0.47 -4.93
C GLN A 75 12.73 0.22 -3.82
N GLU A 76 12.03 0.79 -2.84
CA GLU A 76 12.67 1.47 -1.70
C GLU A 76 13.39 0.48 -0.77
N PHE A 77 12.81 -0.71 -0.59
CA PHE A 77 13.33 -1.74 0.32
C PHE A 77 13.44 -3.10 -0.40
N PRO A 78 14.45 -3.27 -1.27
CA PRO A 78 14.62 -4.52 -2.02
C PRO A 78 14.92 -5.70 -1.09
N ASP A 79 14.36 -6.87 -1.40
CA ASP A 79 14.76 -8.14 -0.80
C ASP A 79 16.01 -8.68 -1.51
N ALA A 80 17.11 -8.91 -0.77
CA ALA A 80 18.35 -9.44 -1.35
C ALA A 80 18.20 -10.83 -1.99
N GLY A 81 17.18 -11.61 -1.59
CA GLY A 81 16.87 -12.92 -2.15
C GLY A 81 15.67 -12.94 -3.10
N GLY A 82 15.05 -11.78 -3.40
CA GLY A 82 13.86 -11.70 -4.25
C GLY A 82 12.61 -12.42 -3.70
N ASN A 83 12.62 -12.83 -2.42
CA ASN A 83 11.55 -13.63 -1.83
C ASN A 83 10.42 -12.72 -1.35
N TYR A 84 9.39 -12.53 -2.17
CA TYR A 84 8.19 -11.80 -1.80
C TYR A 84 7.03 -12.76 -1.63
N VAL A 85 6.51 -12.86 -0.40
CA VAL A 85 5.21 -13.50 -0.15
C VAL A 85 4.10 -12.51 -0.54
N GLY A 86 3.17 -12.97 -1.38
CA GLY A 86 2.01 -12.17 -1.78
C GLY A 86 0.98 -11.98 -0.66
N PHE A 87 -0.11 -11.30 -1.00
CA PHE A 87 -1.23 -11.10 -0.07
C PHE A 87 -1.82 -12.44 0.36
N ARG A 88 -1.94 -12.65 1.67
CA ARG A 88 -2.64 -13.81 2.25
C ARG A 88 -3.98 -13.32 2.81
N PRO A 89 -5.12 -13.85 2.33
CA PRO A 89 -6.41 -13.53 2.92
C PRO A 89 -6.45 -13.95 4.40
N PRO A 90 -7.34 -13.36 5.22
CA PRO A 90 -7.61 -13.89 6.55
C PRO A 90 -7.92 -15.39 6.45
N LEU A 91 -7.32 -16.19 7.32
CA LEU A 91 -7.75 -17.58 7.50
C LEU A 91 -9.16 -17.51 8.12
N ASP A 92 -10.14 -18.07 7.43
CA ASP A 92 -11.47 -18.38 8.00
C ASP A 92 -11.33 -19.22 9.28
#